data_AF-A0A372NDV7-F1
#
_entry.id   AF-A0A372NDV7-F1
#
_cell.length_a   1.000
_cell.length_b   1.000
_cell.length_c   1.000
_cell.angle_alpha   90.00
_cell.angle_beta   90.00
_cell.angle_gamma   90.00
#
_symmetry.space_group_name_H-M   'P 1'
#
loop_
_entity.id
_entity.type
_entity.pdbx_description
1 polymer ?
#
loop_
_entity_poly.entity_id
_entity_poly.type
_entity_poly.pdbx_seq_one_letter_code
_entity_poly.pdbx_strand_id
1 'polypeptide(L)'
;MPIKTGVDKITAGDTLTVPAASFKRMALVIGMSAYTSISPLKNTVSDARAIADMLQRLGFTVDLAVDIPLVQMQETITAFSRKVETADIALVYYAGHGVEAAGENYLVPIDIKVDDPAKIPDQAVSLSSVLRSVERARKLRVVILDSCRNNPFPTLAGVVAANGAMLGGNGLAAPDPSRGMLVIYAAEGGKVALDGDGEHSPFATAILENLARPNVEIGLVFRQVRDRVMSLTANRQQPYFYGSLSGAPYFLAGEDAAIADSGDKASQWQALKPDQEVQLAALAGEGNTRAMLGLGYMALTPDTKKFQPEKAFEFFRKAADAGDAEAMFELGKLYEKGIGTAQNVPAAIKLYQQAADLGFADAINDLGFLYYQGAEGLPRNPKKAVELFIRAADLRHPQAMFNVAALIDDGLVPGKTPQDAANYLYQALRSGVDDVLQQLSTRPTMFKQETRKALQAALSRNKFYKGTIDGDIGAGTQRSMRMAFGDPE
;
A
#
# COMPACT_ATOMS: atom_id res chain seq x y z
N MET A 1 -23.86 -7.39 65.41
CA MET A 1 -22.75 -6.60 64.83
C MET A 1 -23.10 -6.34 63.37
N PRO A 2 -23.27 -5.08 62.94
CA PRO A 2 -23.73 -4.78 61.60
C PRO A 2 -22.60 -4.83 60.57
N ILE A 3 -22.95 -5.28 59.37
CA ILE A 3 -22.11 -5.35 58.17
C ILE A 3 -21.91 -3.93 57.65
N LYS A 4 -20.66 -3.46 57.58
CA LYS A 4 -20.30 -2.20 56.92
C LYS A 4 -20.28 -2.42 55.41
N THR A 5 -21.17 -1.71 54.71
CA THR A 5 -21.14 -1.49 53.26
C THR A 5 -20.07 -0.46 52.92
N GLY A 6 -18.94 -0.90 52.36
CA GLY A 6 -17.95 -0.04 51.74
C GLY A 6 -18.29 0.13 50.26
N VAL A 7 -19.02 1.20 49.93
CA VAL A 7 -19.14 1.69 48.56
C VAL A 7 -17.94 2.59 48.34
N ASP A 8 -16.90 2.05 47.70
CA ASP A 8 -15.80 2.89 47.23
C ASP A 8 -16.30 3.71 46.04
N LYS A 9 -16.38 5.02 46.27
CA LYS A 9 -16.62 6.04 45.25
C LYS A 9 -15.45 6.02 44.27
N ILE A 10 -15.71 5.58 43.03
CA ILE A 10 -14.82 5.82 41.90
C ILE A 10 -14.87 7.33 41.61
N THR A 11 -13.85 8.06 42.04
CA THR A 11 -13.60 9.43 41.62
C THR A 11 -13.18 9.42 40.14
N ALA A 12 -13.89 10.20 39.32
CA ALA A 12 -13.47 10.53 37.96
C ALA A 12 -12.09 11.24 38.04
N GLY A 13 -11.04 10.62 37.51
CA GLY A 13 -9.69 11.20 37.60
C GLY A 13 -8.54 10.38 37.04
N ASP A 14 -8.67 9.06 36.87
CA ASP A 14 -7.59 8.24 36.30
C ASP A 14 -7.92 7.85 34.87
N THR A 15 -7.59 8.72 33.92
CA THR A 15 -7.38 8.31 32.53
C THR A 15 -6.17 7.39 32.52
N LEU A 16 -6.42 6.07 32.51
CA LEU A 16 -5.46 5.07 32.08
C LEU A 16 -5.10 5.39 30.63
N THR A 17 -4.04 6.18 30.42
CA THR A 17 -3.43 6.32 29.11
C THR A 17 -2.77 5.00 28.74
N VAL A 18 -3.51 4.18 28.01
CA VAL A 18 -3.03 2.99 27.31
C VAL A 18 -2.00 3.45 26.28
N PRO A 19 -0.74 2.98 26.30
CA PRO A 19 0.21 3.22 25.23
C PRO A 19 -0.38 2.80 23.88
N ALA A 20 -0.56 3.76 22.95
CA ALA A 20 -0.94 3.44 21.59
C ALA A 20 0.07 2.45 20.99
N ALA A 21 -0.44 1.37 20.37
CA ALA A 21 0.41 0.39 19.71
C ALA A 21 1.41 1.06 18.75
N SER A 22 2.70 0.74 18.91
CA SER A 22 3.77 1.43 18.18
C SER A 22 3.60 1.24 16.67
N PHE A 23 3.36 2.32 15.94
CA PHE A 23 3.28 2.33 14.48
C PHE A 23 4.59 1.80 13.86
N LYS A 24 4.54 0.66 13.16
CA LYS A 24 5.73 -0.05 12.69
C LYS A 24 6.12 0.34 11.27
N ARG A 25 7.34 0.83 11.11
CA ARG A 25 7.91 1.24 9.82
C ARG A 25 9.09 0.35 9.50
N MET A 26 9.09 -0.25 8.32
CA MET A 26 10.17 -1.13 7.88
C MET A 26 10.68 -0.70 6.52
N ALA A 27 12.01 -0.69 6.37
CA ALA A 27 12.61 -0.44 5.08
C ALA A 27 13.68 -1.47 4.75
N LEU A 28 13.78 -1.81 3.46
CA LEU A 28 14.88 -2.53 2.88
C LEU A 28 15.58 -1.60 1.90
N VAL A 29 16.86 -1.35 2.15
CA VAL A 29 17.68 -0.45 1.34
C VAL A 29 18.80 -1.27 0.72
N ILE A 30 18.85 -1.27 -0.62
CA ILE A 30 19.81 -2.06 -1.40
C ILE A 30 20.63 -1.12 -2.27
N GLY A 31 21.96 -1.18 -2.16
CA GLY A 31 22.90 -0.45 -3.01
C GLY A 31 23.89 -1.36 -3.71
N MET A 32 24.02 -1.26 -5.03
CA MET A 32 24.92 -2.09 -5.85
C MET A 32 25.84 -1.21 -6.69
N SER A 33 27.15 -1.29 -6.46
CA SER A 33 28.17 -0.52 -7.18
C SER A 33 29.30 -1.40 -7.73
N ALA A 34 29.75 -2.40 -6.96
CA ALA A 34 30.97 -3.17 -7.22
C ALA A 34 30.72 -4.39 -8.12
N TYR A 35 30.16 -4.15 -9.31
CA TYR A 35 29.86 -5.22 -10.27
C TYR A 35 31.12 -5.92 -10.78
N THR A 36 31.05 -7.26 -10.85
CA THR A 36 32.18 -8.10 -11.26
C THR A 36 32.35 -8.23 -12.77
N SER A 37 31.24 -8.19 -13.52
CA SER A 37 31.22 -8.45 -14.97
C SER A 37 30.70 -7.29 -15.82
N ILE A 38 30.23 -6.21 -15.20
CA ILE A 38 29.68 -5.02 -15.87
C ILE A 38 30.23 -3.74 -15.23
N SER A 39 30.02 -2.60 -15.89
CA SER A 39 30.54 -1.32 -15.43
C SER A 39 30.05 -0.99 -14.00
N PRO A 40 30.98 -0.64 -13.09
CA PRO A 40 30.63 -0.23 -11.74
C PRO A 40 29.89 1.11 -11.75
N LEU A 41 29.14 1.37 -10.68
CA LEU A 41 28.44 2.64 -10.45
C LEU A 41 29.14 3.42 -9.35
N LYS A 42 29.12 4.75 -9.41
CA LYS A 42 29.91 5.59 -8.49
C LYS A 42 29.18 5.82 -7.18
N ASN A 43 27.90 6.22 -7.23
CA ASN A 43 27.20 6.77 -6.07
C ASN A 43 26.19 5.83 -5.40
N THR A 44 25.77 4.74 -6.04
CA THR A 44 24.66 3.88 -5.56
C THR A 44 24.80 3.36 -4.13
N VAL A 45 26.00 2.93 -3.71
CA VAL A 45 26.22 2.48 -2.32
C VAL A 45 26.23 3.66 -1.34
N SER A 46 26.73 4.82 -1.75
CA SER A 46 26.67 6.06 -0.96
C SER A 46 25.22 6.50 -0.77
N ASP A 47 24.44 6.51 -1.85
CA ASP A 47 23.02 6.84 -1.88
C ASP A 47 22.22 5.90 -0.96
N ALA A 48 22.43 4.58 -1.10
CA ALA A 48 21.78 3.58 -0.25
C ALA A 48 22.08 3.81 1.24
N ARG A 49 23.34 4.11 1.61
CA ARG A 49 23.69 4.39 3.01
C ARG A 49 23.01 5.66 3.52
N ALA A 50 23.05 6.76 2.76
CA ALA A 50 22.44 8.01 3.17
C ALA A 50 20.91 7.90 3.31
N ILE A 51 20.25 7.18 2.39
CA ILE A 51 18.82 6.90 2.46
C ILE A 51 18.49 6.02 3.67
N ALA A 52 19.30 4.98 3.94
CA ALA A 52 19.12 4.13 5.12
C ALA A 52 19.21 4.94 6.42
N ASP A 53 20.22 5.79 6.57
CA ASP A 53 20.40 6.64 7.75
C ASP A 53 19.24 7.62 7.93
N MET A 54 18.76 8.21 6.84
CA MET A 54 17.61 9.12 6.85
C MET A 54 16.32 8.39 7.26
N LEU A 55 16.06 7.20 6.73
CA LEU A 55 14.91 6.38 7.11
C LEU A 55 14.98 5.94 8.58
N GLN A 56 16.16 5.59 9.09
CA GLN A 56 16.36 5.30 10.51
C GLN A 56 15.99 6.49 11.39
N ARG A 57 16.41 7.72 11.01
CA ARG A 57 16.00 8.96 11.71
C ARG A 57 14.49 9.21 11.65
N LEU A 58 13.81 8.72 10.61
CA LEU A 58 12.34 8.76 10.48
C LEU A 58 11.62 7.59 11.19
N GLY A 59 12.35 6.82 12.01
CA GLY A 59 11.80 5.75 12.83
C GLY A 59 11.57 4.43 12.08
N PHE A 60 12.17 4.25 10.89
CA PHE A 60 12.16 2.95 10.22
C PHE A 60 13.14 1.99 10.87
N THR A 61 12.71 0.73 11.02
CA THR A 61 13.64 -0.39 11.14
C THR A 61 14.19 -0.68 9.74
N VAL A 62 15.49 -0.46 9.53
CA VAL A 62 16.13 -0.54 8.20
C VAL A 62 17.03 -1.76 8.10
N ASP A 63 16.77 -2.62 7.11
CA ASP A 63 17.70 -3.63 6.64
C ASP A 63 18.52 -3.04 5.48
N LEU A 64 19.82 -2.80 5.68
CA LEU A 64 20.73 -2.30 4.63
C LEU A 64 21.55 -3.45 4.04
N ALA A 65 21.53 -3.57 2.72
CA ALA A 65 22.30 -4.53 1.94
C ALA A 65 23.11 -3.80 0.86
N VAL A 66 24.42 -4.04 0.82
CA VAL A 66 25.32 -3.38 -0.16
C VAL A 66 26.22 -4.40 -0.83
N ASP A 67 26.36 -4.30 -2.15
CA ASP A 67 27.21 -5.16 -2.98
C ASP A 67 27.06 -6.65 -2.66
N ILE A 68 25.81 -7.13 -2.59
CA ILE A 68 25.50 -8.52 -2.25
C ILE A 68 25.26 -9.38 -3.52
N PRO A 69 25.69 -10.66 -3.51
CA PRO A 69 25.44 -11.59 -4.61
C PRO A 69 23.96 -12.01 -4.68
N LEU A 70 23.57 -12.64 -5.79
CA LEU A 70 22.19 -13.05 -6.08
C LEU A 70 21.52 -13.81 -4.92
N VAL A 71 22.17 -14.85 -4.41
CA VAL A 71 21.61 -15.71 -3.36
C VAL A 71 21.28 -14.90 -2.11
N GLN A 72 22.20 -14.04 -1.69
CA GLN A 72 22.01 -13.18 -0.52
C GLN A 72 20.93 -12.12 -0.78
N MET A 73 20.81 -11.61 -2.00
CA MET A 73 19.76 -10.67 -2.38
C MET A 73 18.37 -11.31 -2.28
N GLN A 74 18.21 -12.53 -2.79
CA GLN A 74 16.97 -13.30 -2.68
C GLN A 74 16.60 -13.60 -1.22
N GLU A 75 17.57 -14.02 -0.41
CA GLU A 75 17.38 -14.26 1.02
C GLU A 75 16.96 -13.00 1.77
N THR A 76 17.60 -11.87 1.47
CA THR A 76 17.32 -10.56 2.10
C THR A 76 15.89 -10.12 1.80
N ILE A 77 15.45 -10.17 0.54
CA ILE A 77 14.10 -9.80 0.13
C ILE A 77 13.06 -10.73 0.75
N THR A 78 13.35 -12.03 0.81
CA THR A 78 12.46 -13.02 1.46
C THR A 78 12.36 -12.78 2.97
N ALA A 79 13.48 -12.49 3.63
CA ALA A 79 13.51 -12.18 5.04
C ALA A 79 12.74 -10.89 5.35
N PHE A 80 12.91 -9.85 4.54
CA PHE A 80 12.19 -8.59 4.66
C PHE A 80 10.68 -8.79 4.50
N SER A 81 10.23 -9.56 3.50
CA SER A 81 8.80 -9.86 3.27
C SER A 81 8.11 -10.45 4.51
N ARG A 82 8.82 -11.33 5.25
CA ARG A 82 8.31 -11.90 6.50
C ARG A 82 8.23 -10.87 7.63
N LYS A 83 9.18 -9.93 7.72
CA LYS A 83 9.15 -8.86 8.73
C LYS A 83 7.99 -7.89 8.48
N VAL A 84 7.79 -7.52 7.21
CA VAL A 84 6.77 -6.58 6.73
C VAL A 84 5.35 -7.02 7.07
N GLU A 85 5.11 -8.31 7.32
CA GLU A 85 3.81 -8.82 7.78
C GLU A 85 3.26 -8.11 9.01
N THR A 86 4.10 -7.46 9.81
CA THR A 86 3.71 -6.69 11.01
C THR A 86 3.79 -5.16 10.81
N ALA A 87 4.25 -4.69 9.65
CA ALA A 87 4.51 -3.28 9.39
C ALA A 87 3.26 -2.52 8.93
N ASP A 88 3.15 -1.27 9.36
CA ASP A 88 2.18 -0.29 8.86
C ASP A 88 2.65 0.33 7.55
N ILE A 89 3.95 0.65 7.50
CA ILE A 89 4.62 1.17 6.31
C ILE A 89 5.77 0.24 5.94
N ALA A 90 5.83 -0.16 4.67
CA ALA A 90 7.00 -0.80 4.08
C ALA A 90 7.55 0.01 2.93
N LEU A 91 8.87 0.21 2.93
CA LEU A 91 9.59 0.90 1.87
C LEU A 91 10.74 0.02 1.37
N VAL A 92 10.86 -0.12 0.05
CA VAL A 92 12.09 -0.64 -0.56
C VAL A 92 12.75 0.49 -1.33
N TYR A 93 14.04 0.70 -1.12
CA TYR A 93 14.87 1.56 -1.97
C TYR A 93 15.94 0.68 -2.61
N TYR A 94 16.05 0.74 -3.93
CA TYR A 94 17.08 0.03 -4.69
C TYR A 94 17.86 1.03 -5.54
N ALA A 95 19.19 1.06 -5.38
CA ALA A 95 20.12 1.79 -6.22
C ALA A 95 21.10 0.80 -6.88
N GLY A 96 21.09 0.73 -8.22
CA GLY A 96 21.86 -0.25 -8.98
C GLY A 96 21.38 -0.39 -10.41
N HIS A 97 21.99 -1.29 -11.18
CA HIS A 97 21.54 -1.61 -12.53
C HIS A 97 20.19 -2.35 -12.51
N GLY A 98 19.35 -2.07 -13.51
CA GLY A 98 18.11 -2.78 -13.78
C GLY A 98 17.95 -3.03 -15.27
N VAL A 99 17.33 -4.16 -15.64
CA VAL A 99 17.16 -4.57 -17.04
C VAL A 99 15.79 -5.18 -17.28
N GLU A 100 15.20 -4.92 -18.45
CA GLU A 100 14.01 -5.61 -18.93
C GLU A 100 14.40 -6.81 -19.80
N ALA A 101 13.87 -7.99 -19.47
CA ALA A 101 14.04 -9.21 -20.23
C ALA A 101 12.69 -9.94 -20.35
N ALA A 102 12.28 -10.26 -21.58
CA ALA A 102 11.02 -10.95 -21.86
C ALA A 102 9.77 -10.26 -21.26
N GLY A 103 9.73 -8.92 -21.25
CA GLY A 103 8.62 -8.13 -20.73
C GLY A 103 8.58 -8.01 -19.20
N GLU A 104 9.57 -8.57 -18.50
CA GLU A 104 9.70 -8.49 -17.05
C GLU A 104 10.93 -7.68 -16.64
N ASN A 105 10.81 -7.00 -15.50
CA ASN A 105 11.85 -6.16 -14.94
C ASN A 105 12.73 -6.92 -13.95
N TYR A 106 14.04 -6.76 -14.04
CA TYR A 106 15.01 -7.41 -13.16
C TYR A 106 15.99 -6.42 -12.54
N LEU A 107 16.28 -6.62 -11.26
CA LEU A 107 17.31 -5.91 -10.50
C LEU A 107 18.58 -6.76 -10.48
N VAL A 108 19.71 -6.12 -10.79
CA VAL A 108 20.96 -6.82 -11.13
C VAL A 108 21.90 -6.91 -9.91
N PRO A 109 22.27 -8.13 -9.45
CA PRO A 109 23.24 -8.33 -8.38
C PRO A 109 24.69 -8.15 -8.86
N ILE A 110 25.64 -8.00 -7.93
CA ILE A 110 27.06 -7.72 -8.27
C ILE A 110 27.78 -8.88 -8.99
N ASP A 111 27.33 -10.11 -8.78
CA ASP A 111 27.95 -11.35 -9.26
C ASP A 111 27.34 -11.84 -10.58
N ILE A 112 26.52 -11.02 -11.24
CA ILE A 112 25.87 -11.40 -12.49
C ILE A 112 26.91 -11.72 -13.57
N LYS A 113 26.64 -12.77 -14.35
CA LYS A 113 27.48 -13.23 -15.46
C LYS A 113 26.58 -13.47 -16.67
N VAL A 114 26.20 -12.40 -17.35
CA VAL A 114 25.35 -12.51 -18.54
C VAL A 114 26.21 -12.52 -19.79
N ASP A 115 26.40 -13.71 -20.33
CA ASP A 115 26.83 -13.96 -21.71
C ASP A 115 25.62 -14.21 -22.64
N ASP A 116 24.47 -14.54 -22.05
CA ASP A 116 23.22 -14.89 -22.73
C ASP A 116 22.01 -14.24 -22.02
N PRO A 117 21.26 -13.35 -22.69
CA PRO A 117 20.07 -12.71 -22.14
C PRO A 117 19.00 -13.68 -21.61
N ALA A 118 18.92 -14.90 -22.16
CA ALA A 118 17.94 -15.89 -21.71
C ALA A 118 18.18 -16.37 -20.27
N LYS A 119 19.39 -16.17 -19.72
CA LYS A 119 19.76 -16.55 -18.35
C LYS A 119 19.48 -15.47 -17.31
N ILE A 120 19.06 -14.27 -17.71
CA ILE A 120 18.76 -13.17 -16.77
C ILE A 120 17.73 -13.58 -15.70
N PRO A 121 16.62 -14.28 -16.01
CA PRO A 121 15.66 -14.71 -15.00
C PRO A 121 16.25 -15.60 -13.90
N ASP A 122 17.30 -16.37 -14.22
CA ASP A 122 17.98 -17.27 -13.28
C ASP A 122 19.10 -16.58 -12.49
N GLN A 123 19.57 -15.41 -12.97
CA GLN A 123 20.73 -14.71 -12.42
C GLN A 123 20.42 -13.34 -11.80
N ALA A 124 19.17 -12.91 -11.80
CA ALA A 124 18.73 -11.62 -11.29
C ALA A 124 17.44 -11.74 -10.46
N VAL A 125 17.06 -10.65 -9.80
CA VAL A 125 15.82 -10.62 -9.00
C VAL A 125 14.73 -9.89 -9.75
N SER A 126 13.58 -10.52 -9.98
CA SER A 126 12.46 -9.84 -10.63
C SER A 126 11.88 -8.72 -9.76
N LEU A 127 11.50 -7.61 -10.38
CA LEU A 127 10.80 -6.51 -9.73
C LEU A 127 9.51 -7.00 -9.07
N SER A 128 8.79 -7.92 -9.72
CA SER A 128 7.60 -8.59 -9.18
C SER A 128 7.87 -9.28 -7.84
N SER A 129 9.08 -9.81 -7.61
CA SER A 129 9.48 -10.32 -6.29
C SER A 129 9.66 -9.21 -5.25
N VAL A 130 10.18 -8.06 -5.67
CA VAL A 130 10.36 -6.89 -4.79
C VAL A 130 9.02 -6.26 -4.43
N LEU A 131 8.10 -6.10 -5.40
CA LEU A 131 6.75 -5.59 -5.14
C LEU A 131 6.03 -6.48 -4.12
N ARG A 132 6.09 -7.81 -4.30
CA ARG A 132 5.54 -8.78 -3.33
C ARG A 132 6.16 -8.70 -1.93
N SER A 133 7.40 -8.23 -1.82
CA SER A 133 8.05 -8.09 -0.51
C SER A 133 7.42 -7.01 0.37
N VAL A 134 6.84 -5.96 -0.23
CA VAL A 134 6.13 -4.89 0.50
C VAL A 134 4.62 -5.10 0.58
N GLU A 135 4.05 -6.00 -0.24
CA GLU A 135 2.60 -6.23 -0.35
C GLU A 135 1.89 -6.49 0.98
N ARG A 136 2.58 -7.08 1.95
CA ARG A 136 2.00 -7.46 3.24
C ARG A 136 1.93 -6.31 4.26
N ALA A 137 2.47 -5.13 3.95
CA ALA A 137 2.31 -3.96 4.81
C ALA A 137 0.85 -3.50 4.87
N ARG A 138 0.46 -2.93 6.01
CA ARG A 138 -0.95 -2.61 6.29
C ARG A 138 -1.44 -1.38 5.54
N LYS A 139 -0.70 -0.27 5.61
CA LYS A 139 -1.20 1.06 5.22
C LYS A 139 -0.51 1.62 3.97
N LEU A 140 0.82 1.71 3.95
CA LEU A 140 1.57 2.32 2.85
C LEU A 140 2.69 1.41 2.36
N ARG A 141 2.80 1.26 1.03
CA ARG A 141 3.80 0.44 0.35
C ARG A 141 4.51 1.28 -0.67
N VAL A 142 5.81 1.40 -0.55
CA VAL A 142 6.62 2.25 -1.43
C VAL A 142 7.79 1.44 -1.97
N VAL A 143 7.99 1.47 -3.28
CA VAL A 143 9.18 0.92 -3.93
C VAL A 143 9.83 2.03 -4.74
N ILE A 144 11.05 2.41 -4.38
CA ILE A 144 11.84 3.46 -5.02
C ILE A 144 12.98 2.77 -5.78
N LEU A 145 13.01 2.98 -7.09
CA LEU A 145 14.00 2.43 -8.00
C LEU A 145 14.88 3.57 -8.51
N ASP A 146 16.03 3.73 -7.87
CA ASP A 146 17.14 4.58 -8.30
C ASP A 146 18.06 3.82 -9.26
N SER A 147 17.43 3.19 -10.26
CA SER A 147 18.13 2.39 -11.27
C SER A 147 18.18 3.13 -12.59
N CYS A 148 19.38 3.20 -13.17
CA CYS A 148 19.59 3.66 -14.52
C CYS A 148 18.86 2.71 -15.47
N ARG A 149 17.89 3.24 -16.22
CA ARG A 149 17.19 2.56 -17.31
C ARG A 149 18.11 2.28 -18.51
N ASN A 150 19.31 1.77 -18.27
CA ASN A 150 20.25 1.37 -19.30
C ASN A 150 20.43 -0.12 -19.22
N ASN A 151 20.39 -0.79 -20.37
CA ASN A 151 20.88 -2.15 -20.46
C ASN A 151 22.40 -2.12 -20.13
N PRO A 152 22.85 -2.71 -19.00
CA PRO A 152 24.27 -2.72 -18.66
C PRO A 152 25.07 -3.67 -19.56
N PHE A 153 24.41 -4.37 -20.48
CA PHE A 153 24.98 -5.31 -21.46
C PHE A 153 24.85 -4.77 -22.89
N PRO A 154 25.58 -3.69 -23.27
CA PRO A 154 25.47 -3.08 -24.59
C PRO A 154 25.85 -4.03 -25.73
N THR A 155 26.71 -5.02 -25.48
CA THR A 155 27.12 -6.04 -26.46
C THR A 155 26.03 -7.08 -26.73
N LEU A 156 25.04 -7.21 -25.84
CA LEU A 156 23.92 -8.14 -25.98
C LEU A 156 22.65 -7.44 -26.51
N ALA A 157 22.70 -6.11 -26.69
CA ALA A 157 21.59 -5.35 -27.24
C ALA A 157 21.28 -5.81 -28.69
N GLY A 158 20.09 -6.36 -28.91
CA GLY A 158 19.65 -6.86 -30.22
C GLY A 158 19.85 -8.37 -30.46
N VAL A 159 20.38 -9.12 -29.48
CA VAL A 159 20.42 -10.59 -29.54
C VAL A 159 19.03 -11.14 -29.25
N VAL A 160 18.42 -11.80 -30.24
CA VAL A 160 17.17 -12.54 -30.10
C VAL A 160 17.51 -13.91 -29.53
N ALA A 161 17.00 -14.24 -28.35
CA ALA A 161 17.14 -15.58 -27.79
C ALA A 161 16.51 -16.62 -28.74
N ALA A 162 16.99 -17.86 -28.73
CA ALA A 162 16.45 -18.95 -29.57
C ALA A 162 14.92 -19.17 -29.41
N ASN A 163 14.33 -18.66 -28.32
CA ASN A 163 12.90 -18.70 -28.01
C ASN A 163 12.14 -17.38 -28.32
N GLY A 164 12.73 -16.45 -29.09
CA GLY A 164 12.09 -15.21 -29.50
C GLY A 164 12.06 -14.09 -28.45
N ALA A 165 12.71 -14.28 -27.29
CA ALA A 165 12.82 -13.23 -26.27
C ALA A 165 13.85 -12.17 -26.70
N MET A 166 13.41 -10.92 -26.77
CA MET A 166 14.26 -9.75 -26.97
C MET A 166 14.64 -9.17 -25.61
N LEU A 167 15.87 -8.67 -25.47
CA LEU A 167 16.17 -7.65 -24.48
C LEU A 167 15.39 -6.39 -24.86
N GLY A 168 14.59 -5.88 -23.92
CA GLY A 168 13.84 -4.64 -24.11
C GLY A 168 14.79 -3.45 -24.36
N GLY A 169 14.25 -2.34 -24.85
CA GLY A 169 15.00 -1.08 -25.01
C GLY A 169 15.56 -0.55 -23.69
N ASN A 170 16.10 0.67 -23.69
CA ASN A 170 16.75 1.27 -22.51
C ASN A 170 15.84 1.26 -21.25
N GLY A 171 15.99 0.23 -20.39
CA GLY A 171 15.59 0.22 -18.99
C GLY A 171 14.60 -0.83 -18.52
N LEU A 172 13.84 -0.47 -17.48
CA LEU A 172 12.75 -1.24 -16.88
C LEU A 172 11.40 -0.79 -17.49
N ALA A 173 10.51 -1.73 -17.80
CA ALA A 173 9.11 -1.54 -18.20
C ALA A 173 8.27 -0.86 -17.11
N ALA A 174 7.09 -0.33 -17.47
CA ALA A 174 6.13 0.18 -16.50
C ALA A 174 5.62 -0.97 -15.61
N PRO A 175 5.67 -0.85 -14.28
CA PRO A 175 5.09 -1.86 -13.40
C PRO A 175 3.57 -1.71 -13.33
N ASP A 176 2.90 -2.78 -12.92
CA ASP A 176 1.48 -2.77 -12.56
C ASP A 176 1.31 -3.01 -11.04
N PRO A 177 1.53 -1.99 -10.21
CA PRO A 177 1.48 -2.14 -8.76
C PRO A 177 0.06 -2.32 -8.25
N SER A 178 -0.11 -3.20 -7.25
CA SER A 178 -1.38 -3.36 -6.54
C SER A 178 -1.85 -2.03 -5.93
N ARG A 179 -3.18 -1.84 -5.78
CA ARG A 179 -3.76 -0.67 -5.10
C ARG A 179 -3.09 -0.40 -3.74
N GLY A 180 -2.80 0.88 -3.46
CA GLY A 180 -2.14 1.31 -2.23
C GLY A 180 -0.62 1.14 -2.23
N MET A 181 -0.03 0.84 -3.39
CA MET A 181 1.41 0.81 -3.61
C MET A 181 1.84 1.91 -4.56
N LEU A 182 2.92 2.59 -4.19
CA LEU A 182 3.63 3.50 -5.08
C LEU A 182 4.93 2.88 -5.55
N VAL A 183 5.18 2.93 -6.86
CA VAL A 183 6.47 2.59 -7.46
C VAL A 183 7.04 3.83 -8.12
N ILE A 184 8.23 4.24 -7.70
CA ILE A 184 8.88 5.46 -8.15
C ILE A 184 10.15 5.10 -8.89
N TYR A 185 10.29 5.62 -10.11
CA TYR A 185 11.49 5.49 -10.93
C TYR A 185 12.22 6.83 -10.95
N ALA A 186 13.55 6.78 -10.84
CA ALA A 186 14.40 7.96 -10.93
C ALA A 186 14.31 8.68 -12.29
N ALA A 187 13.93 7.99 -13.37
CA ALA A 187 13.78 8.55 -14.70
C ALA A 187 12.59 7.95 -15.47
N GLU A 188 12.09 8.69 -16.47
CA GLU A 188 11.09 8.26 -17.47
C GLU A 188 11.60 7.09 -18.34
N GLY A 189 10.68 6.29 -18.90
CA GLY A 189 11.01 5.20 -19.82
C GLY A 189 11.88 5.65 -20.99
N GLY A 190 12.98 4.92 -21.26
CA GLY A 190 13.93 5.25 -22.32
C GLY A 190 14.96 6.33 -22.00
N LYS A 191 14.93 6.95 -20.81
CA LYS A 191 15.92 7.94 -20.35
C LYS A 191 16.74 7.43 -19.17
N VAL A 192 18.01 7.80 -19.12
CA VAL A 192 18.95 7.39 -18.08
C VAL A 192 18.82 8.27 -16.84
N ALA A 193 18.78 7.67 -15.65
CA ALA A 193 18.99 8.41 -14.41
C ALA A 193 20.46 8.85 -14.33
N LEU A 194 20.70 10.08 -13.90
CA LEU A 194 22.06 10.60 -13.78
C LEU A 194 22.64 10.14 -12.45
N ASP A 195 23.85 9.57 -12.47
CA ASP A 195 24.60 9.23 -11.25
C ASP A 195 25.09 10.50 -10.53
N GLY A 196 25.24 11.61 -11.27
CA GLY A 196 25.69 12.90 -10.76
C GLY A 196 27.20 12.97 -10.52
N ASP A 197 27.72 14.20 -10.41
CA ASP A 197 29.14 14.43 -10.18
C ASP A 197 29.50 14.59 -8.68
N GLY A 198 28.48 14.79 -7.84
CA GLY A 198 28.60 14.97 -6.39
C GLY A 198 28.69 13.65 -5.61
N GLU A 199 28.49 13.76 -4.29
CA GLU A 199 28.48 12.64 -3.34
C GLU A 199 27.28 11.69 -3.53
N HIS A 200 26.17 12.24 -4.05
CA HIS A 200 24.92 11.53 -4.26
C HIS A 200 24.34 11.78 -5.66
N SER A 201 23.52 10.86 -6.15
CA SER A 201 22.73 11.08 -7.37
C SER A 201 21.76 12.25 -7.19
N PRO A 202 21.34 12.95 -8.27
CA PRO A 202 20.32 14.00 -8.17
C PRO A 202 18.99 13.49 -7.61
N PHE A 203 18.65 12.21 -7.86
CA PHE A 203 17.44 11.59 -7.33
C PHE A 203 17.55 11.31 -5.83
N ALA A 204 18.64 10.67 -5.39
CA ALA A 204 18.91 10.46 -3.97
C ALA A 204 19.00 11.79 -3.21
N THR A 205 19.67 12.80 -3.77
CA THR A 205 19.74 14.17 -3.22
C THR A 205 18.34 14.76 -3.02
N ALA A 206 17.49 14.71 -4.05
CA ALA A 206 16.14 15.22 -3.95
C ALA A 206 15.28 14.48 -2.91
N ILE A 207 15.44 13.16 -2.77
CA ILE A 207 14.76 12.38 -1.73
C ILE A 207 15.25 12.80 -0.34
N LEU A 208 16.56 12.89 -0.12
CA LEU A 208 17.16 13.29 1.16
C LEU A 208 16.67 14.67 1.63
N GLU A 209 16.55 15.62 0.70
CA GLU A 209 16.08 16.99 1.00
C GLU A 209 14.57 17.06 1.32
N ASN A 210 13.74 16.19 0.74
CA ASN A 210 12.28 16.34 0.79
C ASN A 210 11.57 15.31 1.69
N LEU A 211 12.05 14.07 1.75
CA LEU A 211 11.37 12.99 2.47
C LEU A 211 11.40 13.18 3.99
N ALA A 212 12.41 13.89 4.50
CA ALA A 212 12.54 14.22 5.91
C ALA A 212 11.69 15.43 6.36
N ARG A 213 10.97 16.10 5.44
CA ARG A 213 10.16 17.28 5.77
C ARG A 213 8.95 16.85 6.62
N PRO A 214 8.81 17.37 7.85
CA PRO A 214 7.74 16.95 8.74
C PRO A 214 6.37 17.45 8.27
N ASN A 215 5.35 16.62 8.47
CA ASN A 215 3.93 16.90 8.24
C ASN A 215 3.61 17.36 6.81
N VAL A 216 4.32 16.82 5.81
CA VAL A 216 4.01 17.02 4.38
C VAL A 216 3.40 15.75 3.81
N GLU A 217 2.25 15.87 3.16
CA GLU A 217 1.57 14.72 2.53
C GLU A 217 2.48 14.07 1.47
N ILE A 218 2.53 12.74 1.45
CA ILE A 218 3.52 11.99 0.68
C ILE A 218 3.42 12.22 -0.84
N GLY A 219 2.22 12.43 -1.38
CA GLY A 219 2.02 12.83 -2.78
C GLY A 219 2.58 14.22 -3.08
N LEU A 220 2.49 15.17 -2.15
CA LEU A 220 3.17 16.46 -2.25
C LEU A 220 4.70 16.30 -2.17
N VAL A 221 5.21 15.49 -1.24
CA VAL A 221 6.65 15.21 -1.09
C VAL A 221 7.22 14.67 -2.41
N PHE A 222 6.59 13.66 -3.00
CA PHE A 222 7.10 13.07 -4.24
C PHE A 222 7.05 14.00 -5.44
N ARG A 223 6.11 14.95 -5.47
CA ARG A 223 6.15 16.03 -6.48
C ARG A 223 7.29 16.99 -6.25
N GLN A 224 7.53 17.38 -5.01
CA GLN A 224 8.69 18.21 -4.67
C GLN A 224 10.00 17.51 -5.01
N VAL A 225 10.09 16.18 -4.81
CA VAL A 225 11.23 15.36 -5.27
C VAL A 225 11.37 15.46 -6.79
N ARG A 226 10.29 15.25 -7.57
CA ARG A 226 10.33 15.36 -9.03
C ARG A 226 10.83 16.73 -9.49
N ASP A 227 10.22 17.80 -8.98
CA ASP A 227 10.53 19.17 -9.37
C ASP A 227 11.98 19.53 -8.99
N ARG A 228 12.46 19.01 -7.85
CA ARG A 228 13.85 19.17 -7.42
C ARG A 228 14.83 18.42 -8.32
N VAL A 229 14.53 17.20 -8.75
CA VAL A 229 15.38 16.48 -9.73
C VAL A 229 15.44 17.21 -11.05
N MET A 230 14.29 17.69 -11.55
CA MET A 230 14.24 18.48 -12.78
C MET A 230 15.09 19.75 -12.65
N SER A 231 15.02 20.44 -11.50
CA SER A 231 15.88 21.60 -11.20
C SER A 231 17.37 21.25 -11.17
N LEU A 232 17.77 20.21 -10.42
CA LEU A 232 19.18 19.78 -10.29
C LEU A 232 19.77 19.30 -11.62
N THR A 233 18.94 18.78 -12.52
CA THR A 233 19.39 18.18 -13.78
C THR A 233 19.16 19.07 -15.00
N ALA A 234 18.68 20.30 -14.81
CA ALA A 234 18.26 21.21 -15.87
C ALA A 234 17.27 20.53 -16.85
N ASN A 235 16.27 19.85 -16.29
CA ASN A 235 15.21 19.09 -16.97
C ASN A 235 15.69 17.87 -17.78
N ARG A 236 16.93 17.40 -17.59
CA ARG A 236 17.44 16.20 -18.26
C ARG A 236 16.90 14.90 -17.67
N GLN A 237 16.52 14.92 -16.40
CA GLN A 237 15.95 13.77 -15.71
C GLN A 237 14.61 14.15 -15.09
N GLN A 238 13.61 13.29 -15.30
CA GLN A 238 12.27 13.45 -14.75
C GLN A 238 11.85 12.12 -14.11
N PRO A 239 11.68 12.09 -12.77
CA PRO A 239 11.13 10.92 -12.09
C PRO A 239 9.70 10.60 -12.54
N TYR A 240 9.36 9.31 -12.53
CA TYR A 240 8.03 8.83 -12.90
C TYR A 240 7.44 7.97 -11.78
N PHE A 241 6.13 8.07 -11.58
CA PHE A 241 5.40 7.44 -10.48
C PHE A 241 4.31 6.53 -11.06
N TYR A 242 4.23 5.31 -10.55
CA TYR A 242 3.20 4.34 -10.89
C TYR A 242 2.44 3.92 -9.64
N GLY A 243 1.18 3.51 -9.86
CA GLY A 243 0.26 3.12 -8.82
C GLY A 243 -0.54 4.27 -8.25
N SER A 244 -1.45 3.93 -7.35
CA SER A 244 -2.34 4.86 -6.68
C SER A 244 -2.23 4.71 -5.18
N LEU A 245 -2.16 5.84 -4.50
CA LEU A 245 -2.39 5.89 -3.08
C LEU A 245 -3.89 5.88 -2.82
N SER A 246 -4.31 5.30 -1.69
CA SER A 246 -5.68 5.47 -1.22
C SER A 246 -5.97 6.96 -1.03
N GLY A 247 -7.22 7.40 -1.14
CA GLY A 247 -7.57 8.79 -0.89
C GLY A 247 -7.44 9.24 0.57
N ALA A 248 -6.75 8.53 1.45
CA ALA A 248 -6.30 9.05 2.74
C ALA A 248 -4.93 9.75 2.59
N PRO A 249 -4.68 10.89 3.27
CA PRO A 249 -3.36 11.51 3.27
C PRO A 249 -2.39 10.68 4.13
N TYR A 250 -1.13 10.56 3.69
CA TYR A 250 -0.07 9.90 4.46
C TYR A 250 1.11 10.85 4.67
N PHE A 251 1.76 10.75 5.83
CA PHE A 251 2.91 11.57 6.20
C PHE A 251 4.06 10.66 6.63
N LEU A 252 5.27 10.89 6.11
CA LEU A 252 6.43 10.08 6.47
C LEU A 252 7.25 10.64 7.64
N ALA A 253 7.12 11.93 7.97
CA ALA A 253 7.87 12.59 9.04
C ALA A 253 6.96 13.52 9.86
N GLY A 254 7.30 13.74 11.14
CA GLY A 254 6.60 14.66 12.05
C GLY A 254 5.57 14.00 13.00
N GLU A 255 4.94 14.80 13.88
CA GLU A 255 3.99 14.34 14.91
C GLU A 255 2.77 13.62 14.31
N ASP A 256 2.44 13.96 13.07
CA ASP A 256 1.34 13.41 12.28
C ASP A 256 1.75 12.21 11.41
N ALA A 257 3.00 11.73 11.52
CA ALA A 257 3.53 10.69 10.64
C ALA A 257 2.77 9.35 10.75
N ALA A 258 1.83 9.24 11.67
CA ALA A 258 0.99 8.07 11.89
C ALA A 258 -0.47 8.44 12.18
N ILE A 259 -1.04 9.55 11.63
CA ILE A 259 -2.43 9.95 11.97
C ILE A 259 -3.43 8.81 11.68
N ALA A 260 -3.76 8.16 12.79
CA ALA A 260 -5.03 7.70 13.32
C ALA A 260 -6.00 6.89 12.45
N ASP A 261 -6.40 5.76 13.04
CA ASP A 261 -7.51 4.85 12.76
C ASP A 261 -8.90 5.47 12.52
N SER A 262 -9.02 6.80 12.51
CA SER A 262 -10.30 7.41 12.19
C SER A 262 -10.57 7.19 10.70
N GLY A 263 -11.36 6.15 10.38
CA GLY A 263 -11.78 5.80 9.02
C GLY A 263 -12.54 6.88 8.26
N ASP A 264 -12.63 8.12 8.78
CA ASP A 264 -13.15 9.27 8.08
C ASP A 264 -12.02 10.05 7.37
N LYS A 265 -11.92 9.83 6.06
CA LYS A 265 -10.99 10.55 5.17
C LYS A 265 -11.19 12.07 5.26
N ALA A 266 -12.42 12.56 5.43
CA ALA A 266 -12.70 14.00 5.48
C ALA A 266 -11.99 14.67 6.67
N SER A 267 -12.11 14.08 7.86
CA SER A 267 -11.39 14.52 9.06
C SER A 267 -9.86 14.53 8.87
N GLN A 268 -9.30 13.52 8.20
CA GLN A 268 -7.86 13.45 7.95
C GLN A 268 -7.36 14.56 7.00
N TRP A 269 -8.10 14.85 5.92
CA TRP A 269 -7.74 15.95 5.02
C TRP A 269 -8.00 17.34 5.63
N GLN A 270 -8.95 17.47 6.55
CA GLN A 270 -9.20 18.73 7.27
C GLN A 270 -8.01 19.16 8.13
N ALA A 271 -7.20 18.22 8.62
CA ALA A 271 -6.04 18.49 9.46
C ALA A 271 -4.87 19.16 8.70
N LEU A 272 -4.96 19.30 7.37
CA LEU A 272 -3.91 19.92 6.58
C LEU A 272 -3.74 21.41 6.87
N LYS A 273 -2.49 21.86 6.82
CA LYS A 273 -2.14 23.27 6.97
C LYS A 273 -2.62 24.08 5.75
N PRO A 274 -3.02 25.36 5.92
CA PRO A 274 -3.52 26.19 4.83
C PRO A 274 -2.58 26.31 3.60
N ASP A 275 -1.27 26.34 3.82
CA ASP A 275 -0.27 26.37 2.74
C ASP A 275 -0.25 25.08 1.92
N GLN A 276 -0.55 23.93 2.54
CA GLN A 276 -0.73 22.66 1.84
C GLN A 276 -2.05 22.63 1.07
N GLU A 277 -3.13 23.20 1.62
CA GLU A 277 -4.41 23.32 0.89
C GLU A 277 -4.22 24.12 -0.41
N VAL A 278 -3.46 25.22 -0.37
CA VAL A 278 -3.12 26.03 -1.55
C VAL A 278 -2.28 25.24 -2.56
N GLN A 279 -1.30 24.47 -2.09
CA GLN A 279 -0.51 23.60 -2.96
C GLN A 279 -1.42 22.55 -3.62
N LEU A 280 -2.29 21.87 -2.86
CA LEU A 280 -3.26 20.93 -3.41
C LEU A 280 -4.18 21.58 -4.45
N ALA A 281 -4.63 22.82 -4.21
CA ALA A 281 -5.45 23.56 -5.18
C ALA A 281 -4.71 23.84 -6.49
N ALA A 282 -3.47 24.32 -6.43
CA ALA A 282 -2.63 24.53 -7.62
C ALA A 282 -2.48 23.23 -8.43
N LEU A 283 -2.22 22.15 -7.71
CA LEU A 283 -1.96 20.84 -8.25
C LEU A 283 -3.22 20.16 -8.83
N ALA A 284 -4.38 20.40 -8.24
CA ALA A 284 -5.67 20.02 -8.83
C ALA A 284 -5.93 20.80 -10.12
N GLY A 285 -5.50 22.07 -10.19
CA GLY A 285 -5.52 22.88 -11.44
C GLY A 285 -4.69 22.27 -12.57
N GLU A 286 -3.63 21.53 -12.23
CA GLU A 286 -2.78 20.79 -13.18
C GLU A 286 -3.32 19.39 -13.53
N GLY A 287 -4.50 18.99 -13.03
CA GLY A 287 -5.10 17.69 -13.32
C GLY A 287 -4.73 16.57 -12.35
N ASN A 288 -4.10 16.87 -11.20
CA ASN A 288 -3.77 15.82 -10.22
C ASN A 288 -5.01 15.30 -9.48
N THR A 289 -5.41 14.06 -9.78
CA THR A 289 -6.63 13.45 -9.23
C THR A 289 -6.59 13.25 -7.72
N ARG A 290 -5.43 12.92 -7.15
CA ARG A 290 -5.24 12.81 -5.69
C ARG A 290 -5.52 14.13 -4.97
N ALA A 291 -5.05 15.25 -5.53
CA ALA A 291 -5.31 16.57 -4.99
C ALA A 291 -6.80 16.94 -5.12
N MET A 292 -7.44 16.60 -6.24
CA MET A 292 -8.89 16.77 -6.40
C MET A 292 -9.67 15.95 -5.36
N LEU A 293 -9.31 14.69 -5.14
CA LEU A 293 -9.90 13.83 -4.10
C LEU A 293 -9.77 14.48 -2.72
N GLY A 294 -8.56 14.91 -2.34
CA GLY A 294 -8.31 15.58 -1.07
C GLY A 294 -9.18 16.82 -0.88
N LEU A 295 -9.24 17.70 -1.88
CA LEU A 295 -10.09 18.90 -1.86
C LEU A 295 -11.58 18.54 -1.82
N GLY A 296 -12.00 17.47 -2.49
CA GLY A 296 -13.37 16.96 -2.43
C GLY A 296 -13.76 16.47 -1.05
N TYR A 297 -12.91 15.68 -0.40
CA TYR A 297 -13.11 15.25 0.99
C TYR A 297 -13.13 16.44 1.95
N MET A 298 -12.22 17.40 1.81
CA MET A 298 -12.23 18.63 2.61
C MET A 298 -13.54 19.40 2.45
N ALA A 299 -14.06 19.51 1.23
CA ALA A 299 -15.33 20.16 0.95
C ALA A 299 -16.57 19.40 1.48
N LEU A 300 -16.46 18.10 1.79
CA LEU A 300 -17.51 17.32 2.45
C LEU A 300 -17.40 17.29 3.98
N THR A 301 -16.39 17.94 4.55
CA THR A 301 -16.19 17.92 6.01
C THR A 301 -17.36 18.60 6.74
N PRO A 302 -18.02 17.91 7.70
CA PRO A 302 -19.15 18.48 8.45
C PRO A 302 -18.69 19.53 9.48
N ASP A 303 -18.36 20.73 9.02
CA ASP A 303 -18.25 21.94 9.86
C ASP A 303 -18.63 23.17 9.01
N THR A 304 -19.54 24.00 9.54
CA THR A 304 -20.53 24.78 8.76
C THR A 304 -19.98 26.02 8.04
N LYS A 305 -18.67 26.10 7.83
CA LYS A 305 -18.05 27.09 6.92
C LYS A 305 -17.28 26.48 5.74
N LYS A 306 -16.82 25.23 5.83
CA LYS A 306 -16.07 24.56 4.74
C LYS A 306 -16.94 23.61 3.92
N PHE A 307 -18.06 23.14 4.49
CA PHE A 307 -19.00 22.26 3.80
C PHE A 307 -19.56 22.89 2.52
N GLN A 308 -19.12 22.38 1.39
CA GLN A 308 -19.43 22.85 0.03
C GLN A 308 -19.62 21.63 -0.88
N PRO A 309 -20.74 20.89 -0.71
CA PRO A 309 -20.94 19.62 -1.38
C PRO A 309 -20.97 19.74 -2.91
N GLU A 310 -21.38 20.89 -3.46
CA GLU A 310 -21.31 21.18 -4.90
C GLU A 310 -19.86 21.25 -5.39
N LYS A 311 -18.93 21.80 -4.60
CA LYS A 311 -17.50 21.80 -4.94
C LYS A 311 -16.91 20.40 -4.85
N ALA A 312 -17.31 19.62 -3.84
CA ALA A 312 -16.89 18.23 -3.73
C ALA A 312 -17.35 17.41 -4.93
N PHE A 313 -18.61 17.57 -5.34
CA PHE A 313 -19.16 16.97 -6.54
C PHE A 313 -18.31 17.31 -7.78
N GLU A 314 -17.96 18.58 -7.97
CA GLU A 314 -17.14 19.00 -9.11
C GLU A 314 -15.70 18.45 -9.08
N PHE A 315 -15.07 18.35 -7.90
CA PHE A 315 -13.75 17.75 -7.78
C PHE A 315 -13.77 16.26 -8.08
N PHE A 316 -14.72 15.51 -7.51
CA PHE A 316 -14.85 14.08 -7.80
C PHE A 316 -15.25 13.82 -9.25
N ARG A 317 -16.10 14.66 -9.84
CA ARG A 317 -16.42 14.58 -11.27
C ARG A 317 -15.18 14.74 -12.15
N LYS A 318 -14.38 15.79 -11.92
CA LYS A 318 -13.15 16.02 -12.69
C LYS A 318 -12.13 14.88 -12.54
N ALA A 319 -11.97 14.35 -11.33
CA ALA A 319 -11.07 13.23 -11.09
C ALA A 319 -11.59 11.92 -11.72
N ALA A 320 -12.90 11.67 -11.66
CA ALA A 320 -13.54 10.53 -12.32
C ALA A 320 -13.42 10.62 -13.85
N ASP A 321 -13.62 11.81 -14.44
CA ASP A 321 -13.43 12.08 -15.87
C ASP A 321 -11.97 11.84 -16.29
N ALA A 322 -11.01 12.03 -15.38
CA ALA A 322 -9.59 11.72 -15.57
C ALA A 322 -9.24 10.23 -15.33
N GLY A 323 -10.23 9.36 -15.06
CA GLY A 323 -10.05 7.93 -14.90
C GLY A 323 -9.74 7.46 -13.47
N ASP A 324 -9.90 8.31 -12.45
CA ASP A 324 -9.64 7.93 -11.06
C ASP A 324 -10.80 7.09 -10.50
N ALA A 325 -10.50 5.82 -10.18
CA ALA A 325 -11.50 4.86 -9.73
C ALA A 325 -12.08 5.19 -8.35
N GLU A 326 -11.31 5.82 -7.46
CA GLU A 326 -11.81 6.27 -6.17
C GLU A 326 -12.79 7.43 -6.34
N ALA A 327 -12.46 8.37 -7.23
CA ALA A 327 -13.33 9.49 -7.53
C ALA A 327 -14.64 9.05 -8.18
N MET A 328 -14.61 8.03 -9.05
CA MET A 328 -15.84 7.42 -9.59
C MET A 328 -16.72 6.87 -8.47
N PHE A 329 -16.15 6.14 -7.52
CA PHE A 329 -16.89 5.60 -6.38
C PHE A 329 -17.49 6.70 -5.50
N GLU A 330 -16.72 7.72 -5.11
CA GLU A 330 -17.24 8.81 -4.28
C GLU A 330 -18.29 9.65 -5.02
N LEU A 331 -18.11 9.90 -6.33
CA LEU A 331 -19.12 10.55 -7.17
C LEU A 331 -20.42 9.72 -7.22
N GLY A 332 -20.31 8.39 -7.31
CA GLY A 332 -21.44 7.48 -7.24
C GLY A 332 -22.23 7.64 -5.95
N LYS A 333 -21.55 7.70 -4.80
CA LYS A 333 -22.16 7.96 -3.49
C LYS A 333 -22.86 9.31 -3.41
N LEU A 334 -22.31 10.35 -4.05
CA LEU A 334 -22.95 11.67 -4.11
C LEU A 334 -24.24 11.63 -4.94
N TYR A 335 -24.25 10.94 -6.08
CA TYR A 335 -25.46 10.74 -6.88
C TYR A 335 -26.50 9.88 -6.17
N GLU A 336 -26.09 8.81 -5.49
CA GLU A 336 -26.98 7.93 -4.73
C GLU A 336 -27.71 8.72 -3.62
N LYS A 337 -27.02 9.64 -2.95
CA LYS A 337 -27.57 10.42 -1.83
C LYS A 337 -28.15 11.78 -2.23
N GLY A 338 -27.92 12.25 -3.46
CA GLY A 338 -28.27 13.61 -3.88
C GLY A 338 -27.50 14.70 -3.13
N ILE A 339 -26.20 14.48 -2.85
CA ILE A 339 -25.35 15.44 -2.14
C ILE A 339 -24.56 16.27 -3.15
N GLY A 340 -24.75 17.60 -3.14
CA GLY A 340 -24.10 18.52 -4.08
C GLY A 340 -24.65 18.44 -5.51
N THR A 341 -25.65 17.58 -5.75
CA THR A 341 -26.33 17.38 -7.03
C THR A 341 -27.70 16.72 -6.79
N ALA A 342 -28.54 16.60 -7.82
CA ALA A 342 -29.79 15.84 -7.73
C ALA A 342 -29.53 14.32 -7.63
N GLN A 343 -30.36 13.61 -6.87
CA GLN A 343 -30.25 12.17 -6.72
C GLN A 343 -30.42 11.45 -8.06
N ASN A 344 -29.53 10.49 -8.36
CA ASN A 344 -29.56 9.69 -9.59
C ASN A 344 -28.93 8.29 -9.37
N VAL A 345 -29.75 7.35 -8.89
CA VAL A 345 -29.33 5.96 -8.60
C VAL A 345 -28.77 5.23 -9.84
N PRO A 346 -29.38 5.32 -11.04
CA PRO A 346 -28.80 4.69 -12.24
C PRO A 346 -27.38 5.20 -12.58
N ALA A 347 -27.12 6.51 -12.40
CA ALA A 347 -25.79 7.07 -12.59
C ALA A 347 -24.81 6.55 -11.53
N ALA A 348 -25.24 6.44 -10.27
CA ALA A 348 -24.44 5.89 -9.18
C ALA A 348 -23.99 4.44 -9.46
N ILE A 349 -24.92 3.56 -9.87
CA ILE A 349 -24.60 2.16 -10.22
C ILE A 349 -23.59 2.07 -11.36
N LYS A 350 -23.74 2.91 -12.39
CA LYS A 350 -22.79 2.95 -13.51
C LYS A 350 -21.38 3.32 -13.03
N LEU A 351 -21.27 4.33 -12.17
CA LEU A 351 -20.00 4.76 -11.60
C LEU A 351 -19.38 3.69 -10.69
N TYR A 352 -20.19 3.01 -9.87
CA TYR A 352 -19.73 1.86 -9.07
C TYR A 352 -19.17 0.74 -9.96
N GLN A 353 -19.85 0.42 -11.07
CA GLN A 353 -19.36 -0.59 -12.02
C GLN A 353 -18.05 -0.17 -12.68
N GLN A 354 -17.91 1.10 -13.10
CA GLN A 354 -16.66 1.60 -13.68
C GLN A 354 -15.49 1.57 -12.68
N ALA A 355 -15.72 2.01 -11.44
CA ALA A 355 -14.72 1.92 -10.37
C ALA A 355 -14.33 0.47 -10.09
N ALA A 356 -15.30 -0.45 -10.07
CA ALA A 356 -15.07 -1.86 -9.89
C ALA A 356 -14.30 -2.51 -11.05
N ASP A 357 -14.56 -2.11 -12.29
CA ASP A 357 -13.83 -2.60 -13.46
C ASP A 357 -12.35 -2.17 -13.39
N LEU A 358 -12.08 -0.97 -12.88
CA LEU A 358 -10.73 -0.46 -12.58
C LEU A 358 -10.09 -1.05 -11.30
N GLY A 359 -10.72 -2.03 -10.65
CA GLY A 359 -10.13 -2.70 -9.49
C GLY A 359 -10.28 -1.95 -8.16
N PHE A 360 -11.21 -0.99 -8.06
CA PHE A 360 -11.46 -0.29 -6.81
C PHE A 360 -12.23 -1.17 -5.83
N ALA A 361 -11.51 -1.72 -4.85
CA ALA A 361 -12.01 -2.77 -3.97
C ALA A 361 -13.28 -2.39 -3.18
N ASP A 362 -13.45 -1.12 -2.78
CA ASP A 362 -14.64 -0.66 -2.06
C ASP A 362 -15.88 -0.71 -2.97
N ALA A 363 -15.75 -0.26 -4.23
CA ALA A 363 -16.83 -0.37 -5.23
C ALA A 363 -17.17 -1.83 -5.56
N ILE A 364 -16.16 -2.70 -5.66
CA ILE A 364 -16.37 -4.14 -5.91
C ILE A 364 -17.16 -4.76 -4.74
N ASN A 365 -16.78 -4.45 -3.50
CA ASN A 365 -17.48 -4.92 -2.31
C ASN A 365 -18.93 -4.43 -2.28
N ASP A 366 -19.16 -3.15 -2.53
CA ASP A 366 -20.50 -2.56 -2.46
C ASP A 366 -21.42 -3.07 -3.57
N LEU A 367 -20.90 -3.26 -4.80
CA LEU A 367 -21.64 -3.97 -5.84
C LEU A 367 -21.97 -5.41 -5.44
N GLY A 368 -21.05 -6.09 -4.75
CA GLY A 368 -21.29 -7.42 -4.18
C GLY A 368 -22.51 -7.41 -3.25
N PHE A 369 -22.58 -6.43 -2.34
CA PHE A 369 -23.73 -6.24 -1.47
C PHE A 369 -25.02 -5.93 -2.24
N LEU A 370 -24.98 -5.02 -3.21
CA LEU A 370 -26.15 -4.67 -4.03
C LEU A 370 -26.71 -5.89 -4.78
N TYR A 371 -25.84 -6.72 -5.37
CA TYR A 371 -26.26 -7.98 -5.99
C TYR A 371 -26.74 -9.02 -4.98
N TYR A 372 -26.13 -9.10 -3.79
CA TYR A 372 -26.54 -10.05 -2.76
C TYR A 372 -27.96 -9.78 -2.26
N GLN A 373 -28.29 -8.50 -2.08
CA GLN A 373 -29.58 -8.03 -1.59
C GLN A 373 -30.63 -7.89 -2.70
N GLY A 374 -30.21 -7.54 -3.92
CA GLY A 374 -31.11 -7.11 -5.00
C GLY A 374 -31.68 -5.71 -4.75
N ALA A 375 -30.79 -4.74 -4.49
CA ALA A 375 -31.13 -3.37 -4.10
C ALA A 375 -30.83 -2.35 -5.20
N GLU A 376 -31.34 -1.12 -5.05
CA GLU A 376 -31.07 0.04 -5.93
C GLU A 376 -31.41 -0.20 -7.43
N GLY A 377 -32.31 -1.13 -7.72
CA GLY A 377 -32.68 -1.50 -9.09
C GLY A 377 -31.80 -2.58 -9.74
N LEU A 378 -30.83 -3.14 -8.99
CA LEU A 378 -30.12 -4.35 -9.40
C LEU A 378 -30.88 -5.62 -8.97
N PRO A 379 -31.09 -6.61 -9.86
CA PRO A 379 -31.71 -7.86 -9.49
C PRO A 379 -30.78 -8.70 -8.60
N ARG A 380 -31.37 -9.38 -7.61
CA ARG A 380 -30.62 -10.26 -6.69
C ARG A 380 -29.88 -11.36 -7.46
N ASN A 381 -28.57 -11.43 -7.29
CA ASN A 381 -27.68 -12.44 -7.88
C ASN A 381 -26.58 -12.85 -6.89
N PRO A 382 -26.83 -13.86 -6.03
CA PRO A 382 -25.89 -14.29 -5.00
C PRO A 382 -24.58 -14.86 -5.56
N LYS A 383 -24.63 -15.53 -6.72
CA LYS A 383 -23.42 -16.08 -7.36
C LYS A 383 -22.47 -14.95 -7.76
N LYS A 384 -22.99 -13.92 -8.43
CA LYS A 384 -22.21 -12.73 -8.79
C LYS A 384 -21.69 -11.98 -7.56
N ALA A 385 -22.50 -11.92 -6.50
CA ALA A 385 -22.06 -11.31 -5.24
C ALA A 385 -20.85 -12.03 -4.62
N VAL A 386 -20.87 -13.37 -4.57
CA VAL A 386 -19.73 -14.17 -4.08
C VAL A 386 -18.47 -13.93 -4.92
N GLU A 387 -18.60 -13.91 -6.25
CA GLU A 387 -17.48 -13.60 -7.16
C GLU A 387 -16.88 -12.21 -6.89
N LEU A 388 -17.73 -11.19 -6.69
CA LEU A 388 -17.30 -9.84 -6.34
C LEU A 388 -16.65 -9.76 -4.97
N PHE A 389 -17.22 -10.41 -3.94
CA PHE A 389 -16.61 -10.43 -2.61
C PHE A 389 -15.23 -11.09 -2.62
N ILE A 390 -15.05 -12.20 -3.34
CA ILE A 390 -13.74 -12.85 -3.50
C ILE A 390 -12.78 -11.89 -4.19
N ARG A 391 -13.19 -11.24 -5.28
CA ARG A 391 -12.35 -10.26 -5.98
C ARG A 391 -11.94 -9.09 -5.09
N ALA A 392 -12.86 -8.54 -4.30
CA ALA A 392 -12.55 -7.47 -3.34
C ALA A 392 -11.63 -7.96 -2.21
N ALA A 393 -11.82 -9.20 -1.74
CA ALA A 393 -10.97 -9.81 -0.73
C ALA A 393 -9.54 -10.06 -1.25
N ASP A 394 -9.40 -10.49 -2.50
CA ASP A 394 -8.09 -10.66 -3.16
C ASP A 394 -7.38 -9.31 -3.35
N LEU A 395 -8.14 -8.22 -3.46
CA LEU A 395 -7.66 -6.83 -3.43
C LEU A 395 -7.49 -6.27 -2.00
N ARG A 396 -7.57 -7.13 -0.98
CA ARG A 396 -7.42 -6.82 0.44
C ARG A 396 -8.45 -5.87 1.05
N HIS A 397 -9.67 -5.86 0.54
CA HIS A 397 -10.78 -5.17 1.22
C HIS A 397 -11.15 -5.90 2.52
N PRO A 398 -10.97 -5.29 3.71
CA PRO A 398 -11.08 -5.99 4.99
C PRO A 398 -12.44 -6.63 5.25
N GLN A 399 -13.51 -5.88 4.97
CA GLN A 399 -14.87 -6.36 5.13
C GLN A 399 -15.20 -7.45 4.10
N ALA A 400 -14.60 -7.39 2.90
CA ALA A 400 -14.81 -8.44 1.89
C ALA A 400 -14.11 -9.74 2.30
N MET A 401 -12.87 -9.66 2.83
CA MET A 401 -12.16 -10.80 3.39
C MET A 401 -12.98 -11.46 4.50
N PHE A 402 -13.54 -10.67 5.42
CA PHE A 402 -14.43 -11.17 6.46
C PHE A 402 -15.68 -11.85 5.90
N ASN A 403 -16.36 -11.20 4.94
CA ASN A 403 -17.56 -11.75 4.30
C ASN A 403 -17.26 -13.06 3.57
N VAL A 404 -16.15 -13.14 2.81
CA VAL A 404 -15.72 -14.35 2.12
C VAL A 404 -15.43 -15.47 3.11
N ALA A 405 -14.79 -15.17 4.24
CA ALA A 405 -14.58 -16.16 5.29
C ALA A 405 -15.89 -16.73 5.83
N ALA A 406 -16.90 -15.88 6.07
CA ALA A 406 -18.22 -16.32 6.51
C ALA A 406 -18.91 -17.19 5.44
N LEU A 407 -18.84 -16.80 4.16
CA LEU A 407 -19.39 -17.57 3.05
C LEU A 407 -18.71 -18.94 2.88
N ILE A 408 -17.38 -19.02 3.08
CA ILE A 408 -16.64 -20.28 3.07
C ILE A 408 -17.08 -21.14 4.26
N ASP A 409 -17.18 -20.56 5.47
CA ASP A 409 -17.61 -21.27 6.68
C ASP A 409 -19.01 -21.86 6.51
N ASP A 410 -19.93 -21.13 5.86
CA ASP A 410 -21.28 -21.57 5.53
C ASP A 410 -21.34 -22.61 4.39
N GLY A 411 -20.23 -22.88 3.69
CA GLY A 411 -20.16 -23.83 2.59
C GLY A 411 -20.71 -23.28 1.26
N LEU A 412 -20.83 -21.95 1.14
CA LEU A 412 -21.35 -21.27 -0.06
C LEU A 412 -20.28 -21.03 -1.12
N VAL A 413 -19.00 -21.29 -0.82
CA VAL A 413 -17.88 -21.18 -1.76
C VAL A 413 -17.30 -22.58 -2.04
N PRO A 414 -17.64 -23.21 -3.18
CA PRO A 414 -17.20 -24.56 -3.49
C PRO A 414 -15.67 -24.71 -3.51
N GLY A 415 -15.17 -25.82 -2.96
CA GLY A 415 -13.74 -26.16 -2.98
C GLY A 415 -12.88 -25.42 -1.95
N LYS A 416 -13.47 -24.57 -1.11
CA LYS A 416 -12.77 -23.90 0.00
C LYS A 416 -13.01 -24.64 1.32
N THR A 417 -12.04 -24.52 2.22
CA THR A 417 -11.97 -25.23 3.49
C THR A 417 -12.00 -24.24 4.67
N PRO A 418 -12.20 -24.72 5.91
CA PRO A 418 -12.03 -23.89 7.12
C PRO A 418 -10.65 -23.21 7.19
N GLN A 419 -9.60 -23.82 6.61
CA GLN A 419 -8.27 -23.22 6.55
C GLN A 419 -8.22 -22.01 5.60
N ASP A 420 -8.97 -22.04 4.50
CA ASP A 420 -9.11 -20.90 3.61
C ASP A 420 -9.88 -19.75 4.28
N ALA A 421 -10.99 -20.06 4.96
CA ALA A 421 -11.74 -19.07 5.74
C ALA A 421 -10.84 -18.41 6.80
N ALA A 422 -10.10 -19.20 7.56
CA ALA A 422 -9.17 -18.70 8.57
C ALA A 422 -8.05 -17.84 7.98
N ASN A 423 -7.58 -18.13 6.76
CA ASN A 423 -6.59 -17.30 6.08
C ASN A 423 -7.17 -15.92 5.74
N TYR A 424 -8.41 -15.85 5.24
CA TYR A 424 -9.09 -14.57 5.01
C TYR A 424 -9.35 -13.82 6.32
N LEU A 425 -9.78 -14.49 7.39
CA LEU A 425 -9.96 -13.86 8.70
C LEU A 425 -8.66 -13.31 9.27
N TYR A 426 -7.57 -14.08 9.17
CA TYR A 426 -6.25 -13.62 9.60
C TYR A 426 -5.82 -12.38 8.82
N GLN A 427 -6.01 -12.36 7.49
CA GLN A 427 -5.67 -11.20 6.66
C GLN A 427 -6.56 -9.99 6.94
N ALA A 428 -7.86 -10.20 7.17
CA ALA A 428 -8.80 -9.15 7.58
C ALA A 428 -8.40 -8.56 8.94
N LEU A 429 -8.03 -9.41 9.90
CA LEU A 429 -7.52 -8.97 11.19
C LEU A 429 -6.22 -8.18 11.05
N ARG A 430 -5.30 -8.66 10.20
CA ARG A 430 -4.05 -7.97 9.88
C ARG A 430 -4.26 -6.65 9.15
N SER A 431 -5.44 -6.36 8.58
CA SER A 431 -5.67 -5.07 7.93
C SER A 431 -5.75 -3.92 8.93
N GLY A 432 -5.99 -4.20 10.22
CA GLY A 432 -6.15 -3.17 11.24
C GLY A 432 -7.51 -2.46 11.21
N VAL A 433 -8.57 -3.10 10.68
CA VAL A 433 -9.94 -2.54 10.76
C VAL A 433 -10.63 -3.00 12.04
N ASP A 434 -10.93 -2.06 12.93
CA ASP A 434 -11.50 -2.32 14.27
C ASP A 434 -12.74 -3.22 14.22
N ASP A 435 -13.64 -2.98 13.27
CA ASP A 435 -14.87 -3.77 13.10
C ASP A 435 -14.58 -5.27 12.98
N VAL A 436 -13.50 -5.66 12.29
CA VAL A 436 -13.12 -7.08 12.13
C VAL A 436 -12.71 -7.67 13.48
N LEU A 437 -11.85 -6.97 14.23
CA LEU A 437 -11.42 -7.40 15.57
C LEU A 437 -12.61 -7.47 16.53
N GLN A 438 -13.48 -6.45 16.50
CA GLN A 438 -14.67 -6.37 17.35
C GLN A 438 -15.62 -7.53 17.06
N GLN A 439 -15.91 -7.83 15.79
CA GLN A 439 -16.79 -8.94 15.42
C GLN A 439 -16.23 -10.29 15.85
N LEU A 440 -14.94 -10.54 15.58
CA LEU A 440 -14.27 -11.78 15.99
C LEU A 440 -14.19 -11.95 17.52
N SER A 441 -14.07 -10.85 18.26
CA SER A 441 -13.95 -10.87 19.72
C SER A 441 -15.30 -11.00 20.42
N THR A 442 -16.34 -10.35 19.91
CA THR A 442 -17.67 -10.29 20.55
C THR A 442 -18.63 -11.38 20.09
N ARG A 443 -18.45 -11.89 18.87
CA ARG A 443 -19.31 -12.94 18.29
C ARG A 443 -18.47 -14.08 17.70
N PRO A 444 -17.50 -14.66 18.45
CA PRO A 444 -16.62 -15.70 17.91
C PRO A 444 -17.41 -16.91 17.39
N THR A 445 -18.56 -17.21 17.99
CA THR A 445 -19.42 -18.34 17.63
C THR A 445 -20.14 -18.19 16.30
N MET A 446 -20.04 -17.04 15.63
CA MET A 446 -20.54 -16.89 14.26
C MET A 446 -19.81 -17.77 13.24
N PHE A 447 -18.56 -18.15 13.54
CA PHE A 447 -17.80 -19.12 12.75
C PHE A 447 -17.88 -20.49 13.40
N LYS A 448 -18.00 -21.55 12.60
CA LYS A 448 -17.97 -22.94 13.06
C LYS A 448 -16.64 -23.26 13.75
N GLN A 449 -16.67 -24.25 14.64
CA GLN A 449 -15.51 -24.61 15.48
C GLN A 449 -14.25 -24.91 14.65
N GLU A 450 -14.39 -25.57 13.50
CA GLU A 450 -13.25 -25.90 12.63
C GLU A 450 -12.57 -24.66 12.04
N THR A 451 -13.32 -23.62 11.69
CA THR A 451 -12.75 -22.34 11.24
C THR A 451 -12.06 -21.60 12.37
N ARG A 452 -12.60 -21.66 13.59
CA ARG A 452 -11.97 -21.09 14.79
C ARG A 452 -10.66 -21.79 15.15
N LYS A 453 -10.61 -23.12 15.07
CA LYS A 453 -9.36 -23.90 15.21
C LYS A 453 -8.35 -23.50 14.13
N ALA A 454 -8.78 -23.40 12.88
CA ALA A 454 -7.91 -23.00 11.79
C ALA A 454 -7.36 -21.57 11.96
N LEU A 455 -8.15 -20.66 12.56
CA LEU A 455 -7.69 -19.31 12.91
C LEU A 455 -6.66 -19.33 14.04
N GLN A 456 -6.89 -20.11 15.11
CA GLN A 456 -5.87 -20.32 16.17
C GLN A 456 -4.57 -20.92 15.59
N ALA A 457 -4.68 -21.87 14.65
CA ALA A 457 -3.53 -22.43 13.96
C ALA A 457 -2.79 -21.37 13.13
N ALA A 458 -3.51 -20.49 12.42
CA ALA A 458 -2.92 -19.38 11.70
C ALA A 458 -2.19 -18.40 12.64
N LEU A 459 -2.80 -18.03 13.78
CA LEU A 459 -2.17 -17.19 14.80
C LEU A 459 -0.91 -17.85 15.37
N SER A 460 -0.93 -19.16 15.58
CA SER A 460 0.22 -19.91 16.10
C SER A 460 1.38 -19.99 15.11
N ARG A 461 1.11 -20.29 13.83
CA ARG A 461 2.12 -20.26 12.75
C ARG A 461 2.82 -18.90 12.64
N ASN A 462 2.07 -17.82 12.88
CA ASN A 462 2.58 -16.45 12.88
C ASN A 462 3.13 -15.99 14.25
N LYS A 463 3.33 -16.92 15.19
CA LYS A 463 3.93 -16.71 16.52
C LYS A 463 3.14 -15.78 17.45
N PHE A 464 1.86 -15.54 17.17
CA PHE A 464 0.98 -14.76 18.05
C PHE A 464 0.32 -15.63 19.12
N TYR A 465 0.13 -16.93 18.88
CA TYR A 465 -0.60 -17.83 19.78
C TYR A 465 0.22 -19.08 20.16
N LYS A 466 0.25 -19.39 21.47
CA LYS A 466 0.95 -20.56 22.04
C LYS A 466 0.02 -21.51 22.80
N GLY A 467 -1.28 -21.24 22.80
CA GLY A 467 -2.27 -22.07 23.49
C GLY A 467 -2.72 -23.28 22.67
N THR A 468 -3.73 -23.98 23.17
CA THR A 468 -4.34 -25.15 22.54
C THR A 468 -5.18 -24.76 21.32
N ILE A 469 -5.12 -25.58 20.26
CA ILE A 469 -5.96 -25.39 19.08
C ILE A 469 -7.25 -26.20 19.28
N ASP A 470 -8.23 -25.59 19.93
CA ASP A 470 -9.51 -26.20 20.35
C ASP A 470 -10.75 -25.50 19.75
N GLY A 471 -10.55 -24.32 19.15
CA GLY A 471 -11.59 -23.46 18.61
C GLY A 471 -12.33 -22.66 19.67
N ASP A 472 -11.86 -22.64 20.92
CA ASP A 472 -12.36 -21.76 21.96
C ASP A 472 -11.65 -20.40 21.90
N ILE A 473 -12.43 -19.32 21.73
CA ILE A 473 -11.89 -17.96 21.62
C ILE A 473 -11.87 -17.31 23.01
N GLY A 474 -11.11 -17.94 23.91
CA GLY A 474 -10.88 -17.45 25.26
C GLY A 474 -9.87 -16.30 25.31
N ALA A 475 -9.55 -15.83 26.53
CA ALA A 475 -8.68 -14.66 26.74
C ALA A 475 -7.31 -14.78 26.05
N GLY A 476 -6.74 -16.00 25.97
CA GLY A 476 -5.49 -16.24 25.26
C GLY A 476 -5.59 -15.97 23.76
N THR A 477 -6.64 -16.49 23.11
CA THR A 477 -6.87 -16.27 21.67
C THR A 477 -7.27 -14.83 21.38
N GLN A 478 -8.07 -14.19 22.24
CA GLN A 478 -8.40 -12.77 22.12
C GLN A 478 -7.14 -11.88 22.17
N ARG A 479 -6.24 -12.10 23.13
CA ARG A 479 -4.95 -11.39 23.18
C ARG A 479 -4.15 -11.63 21.90
N SER A 480 -4.06 -12.86 21.41
CA SER A 480 -3.36 -13.16 20.17
C SER A 480 -4.00 -12.51 18.94
N MET A 481 -5.33 -12.39 18.91
CA MET A 481 -6.02 -11.65 17.86
C MET A 481 -5.72 -10.16 17.94
N ARG A 482 -5.67 -9.55 19.12
CA ARG A 482 -5.24 -8.15 19.27
C ARG A 482 -3.77 -7.95 18.86
N MET A 483 -2.87 -8.83 19.30
CA MET A 483 -1.46 -8.80 18.86
C MET A 483 -1.33 -8.93 17.35
N ALA A 484 -2.13 -9.83 16.73
CA ALA A 484 -2.19 -9.97 15.30
C ALA A 484 -2.84 -8.75 14.65
N PHE A 485 -3.88 -8.13 15.20
CA PHE A 485 -4.44 -6.85 14.73
C PHE A 485 -3.38 -5.75 14.75
N GLY A 486 -2.45 -5.86 15.70
CA GLY A 486 -1.35 -4.93 15.95
C GLY A 486 -1.57 -4.05 17.17
N ASP A 487 -2.46 -4.46 18.07
CA ASP A 487 -2.70 -3.90 19.40
C ASP A 487 -2.18 -4.90 20.45
N PRO A 488 -0.94 -4.75 20.95
CA PRO A 488 -0.30 -5.78 21.77
C PRO A 488 -0.77 -5.81 23.23
N GLU A 489 -1.63 -4.88 23.68
CA GLU A 489 -2.01 -4.72 25.10
C GLU A 489 -3.31 -5.45 25.49
#